data_AF-A0AAW4X2W4-F1
#
_entry.id   AF-A0AAW4X2W4-F1
#
_cell.length_a   1.000
_cell.length_b   1.000
_cell.length_c   1.000
_cell.angle_alpha   90.00
_cell.angle_beta   90.00
_cell.angle_gamma   90.00
#
_symmetry.space_group_name_H-M   'P 1'
#
loop_
_entity.id
_entity.type
_entity.pdbx_description
1 polymer ?
#
loop_
_entity_poly.entity_id
_entity_poly.type
_entity_poly.pdbx_seq_one_letter_code
_entity_poly.pdbx_strand_id
1 'polypeptide(L)'
;AIDKAAKTKDAAIDASNLTAEEKADLKKQVAGEVQTAKAAIDAATKDADVKTAQTNGEKAINSVNVPDTSVTKDAAKNAIDQAAKTKDAAIDASNLTAEEKDTLKKTVAGEVQTAKAAIDAATKDTDVKTAQTDGEKAINNINVP
;
A
#
# COMPACT_ATOMS: atom_id res chain seq x y z
N ALA A 1 30.06 4.68 1.36
CA ALA A 1 29.32 3.61 2.07
C ALA A 1 27.89 4.03 2.37
N ILE A 2 27.68 5.23 2.94
CA ILE A 2 26.36 5.89 3.05
C ILE A 2 25.55 5.85 1.75
N ASP A 3 26.09 6.33 0.63
CA ASP A 3 25.36 6.31 -0.65
C ASP A 3 25.04 4.89 -1.16
N LYS A 4 25.85 3.89 -0.78
CA LYS A 4 25.57 2.48 -1.12
C LYS A 4 24.42 1.95 -0.28
N ALA A 5 24.39 2.23 1.03
CA ALA A 5 23.28 1.86 1.91
C ALA A 5 21.97 2.52 1.43
N ALA A 6 22.01 3.80 1.07
CA ALA A 6 20.86 4.52 0.51
C ALA A 6 20.34 3.86 -0.77
N LYS A 7 21.22 3.59 -1.75
CA LYS A 7 20.85 2.90 -2.99
C LYS A 7 20.21 1.53 -2.75
N THR A 8 20.75 0.74 -1.82
CA THR A 8 20.15 -0.56 -1.44
C THR A 8 18.76 -0.39 -0.85
N LYS A 9 18.58 0.59 0.05
CA LYS A 9 17.28 0.85 0.67
C LYS A 9 16.25 1.39 -0.33
N ASP A 10 16.64 2.33 -1.19
CA ASP A 10 15.78 2.86 -2.26
C ASP A 10 15.36 1.76 -3.23
N ALA A 11 16.25 0.82 -3.58
CA ALA A 11 15.91 -0.32 -4.41
C ALA A 11 14.88 -1.25 -3.74
N ALA A 12 14.98 -1.47 -2.43
CA ALA A 12 13.98 -2.22 -1.67
C ALA A 12 12.62 -1.51 -1.63
N ILE A 13 12.62 -0.18 -1.48
CA ILE A 13 11.40 0.65 -1.56
C ILE A 13 10.78 0.55 -2.96
N ASP A 14 11.59 0.64 -4.02
CA ASP A 14 11.12 0.57 -5.40
C ASP A 14 10.48 -0.78 -5.74
N ALA A 15 11.03 -1.87 -5.20
CA ALA A 15 10.52 -3.22 -5.37
C ALA A 15 9.25 -3.53 -4.55
N SER A 16 8.84 -2.66 -3.62
CA SER A 16 7.64 -2.86 -2.79
C SER A 16 6.33 -2.69 -3.59
N ASN A 17 5.22 -3.22 -3.05
CA ASN A 17 3.88 -3.08 -3.63
C ASN A 17 3.15 -1.79 -3.23
N LEU A 18 3.86 -0.87 -2.60
CA LEU A 18 3.37 0.45 -2.18
C LEU A 18 2.99 1.34 -3.36
N THR A 19 2.16 2.34 -3.10
CA THR A 19 1.87 3.38 -4.10
C THR A 19 3.08 4.30 -4.30
N ALA A 20 3.08 5.04 -5.41
CA ALA A 20 4.15 5.97 -5.74
C ALA A 20 4.34 7.04 -4.64
N GLU A 21 3.24 7.50 -4.05
CA GLU A 21 3.21 8.46 -2.96
C GLU A 21 3.85 7.89 -1.68
N GLU A 22 3.44 6.69 -1.26
CA GLU A 22 4.03 5.98 -0.11
C GLU A 22 5.54 5.74 -0.31
N LYS A 23 5.96 5.33 -1.52
CA LYS A 23 7.38 5.16 -1.86
C LYS A 23 8.15 6.47 -1.80
N ALA A 24 7.57 7.57 -2.29
CA ALA A 24 8.21 8.88 -2.26
C ALA A 24 8.46 9.37 -0.83
N ASP A 25 7.48 9.16 0.07
CA ASP A 25 7.63 9.49 1.48
C ASP A 25 8.72 8.67 2.17
N LEU A 26 8.83 7.37 1.87
CA LEU A 26 9.93 6.54 2.39
C LEU A 26 11.29 6.99 1.85
N LYS A 27 11.40 7.31 0.56
CA LYS A 27 12.66 7.82 -0.04
C LYS A 27 13.06 9.16 0.57
N LYS A 28 12.10 10.01 0.93
CA LYS A 28 12.36 11.25 1.66
C LYS A 28 12.94 10.97 3.06
N GLN A 29 12.45 9.95 3.76
CA GLN A 29 13.03 9.51 5.03
C GLN A 29 14.47 9.01 4.85
N VAL A 30 14.74 8.18 3.83
CA VAL A 30 16.10 7.72 3.50
C VAL A 30 17.02 8.91 3.20
N ALA A 31 16.57 9.87 2.39
CA ALA A 31 17.35 11.07 2.08
C ALA A 31 17.62 11.94 3.33
N GLY A 32 16.70 11.97 4.29
CA GLY A 32 16.91 12.58 5.60
C GLY A 32 18.04 11.91 6.38
N GLU A 33 18.01 10.59 6.50
CA GLU A 33 19.05 9.81 7.19
C GLU A 33 20.42 9.94 6.51
N VAL A 34 20.45 10.00 5.18
CA VAL A 34 21.69 10.26 4.41
C VAL A 34 22.29 11.62 4.75
N GLN A 35 21.47 12.67 4.82
CA GLN A 35 21.93 14.01 5.17
C GLN A 35 22.47 14.04 6.61
N THR A 36 21.73 13.47 7.56
CA THR A 36 22.17 13.34 8.96
C THR A 36 23.50 12.60 9.07
N ALA A 37 23.66 11.48 8.37
CA ALA A 37 24.89 10.70 8.39
C ALA A 37 26.08 11.45 7.79
N LYS A 38 25.90 12.14 6.65
CA LYS A 38 26.96 12.93 6.02
C LYS A 38 27.39 14.10 6.89
N ALA A 39 26.43 14.81 7.49
CA ALA A 39 26.74 15.89 8.43
C ALA A 39 27.54 15.40 9.65
N ALA A 40 27.19 14.23 10.20
CA ALA A 40 27.94 13.64 11.32
C ALA A 40 29.36 13.22 10.92
N ILE A 41 29.56 12.72 9.71
CA ILE A 41 30.89 12.40 9.15
C ILE A 41 31.71 13.68 8.97
N ASP A 42 31.13 14.73 8.39
CA ASP A 42 31.83 15.99 8.13
C ASP A 42 32.22 16.73 9.42
N ALA A 43 31.43 16.57 10.49
CA ALA A 43 31.70 17.15 11.80
C ALA A 43 32.76 16.37 12.62
N ALA A 44 33.10 15.14 12.24
CA ALA A 44 34.03 14.31 12.99
C ALA A 44 35.48 14.82 12.84
N THR A 45 36.19 14.95 13.96
CA THR A 45 37.55 15.51 14.00
C THR A 45 38.65 14.45 14.13
N LYS A 46 38.26 13.18 14.32
CA LYS A 46 39.16 12.04 14.44
C LYS A 46 38.69 10.91 13.53
N ASP A 47 39.63 10.14 13.00
CA ASP A 47 39.33 9.01 12.12
C ASP A 47 38.41 7.96 12.76
N ALA A 48 38.57 7.71 14.06
CA ALA A 48 37.69 6.81 14.82
C ALA A 48 36.25 7.31 14.89
N ASP A 49 36.07 8.63 14.99
CA ASP A 49 34.75 9.28 15.04
C ASP A 49 34.10 9.25 13.65
N VAL A 50 34.88 9.46 12.58
CA VAL A 50 34.41 9.29 11.18
C VAL A 50 33.88 7.87 10.98
N LYS A 51 34.62 6.84 11.44
CA LYS A 51 34.19 5.44 11.28
C LYS A 51 32.92 5.13 12.07
N THR A 52 32.80 5.69 13.27
CA THR A 52 31.61 5.55 14.11
C THR A 52 30.40 6.23 13.47
N ALA A 53 30.54 7.47 12.99
CA ALA A 53 29.50 8.21 12.31
C ALA A 53 29.02 7.50 11.04
N GLN A 54 29.95 6.97 10.23
CA GLN A 54 29.63 6.15 9.07
C GLN A 54 28.82 4.91 9.45
N THR A 55 29.25 4.16 10.47
CA THR A 55 28.58 2.92 10.90
C THR A 55 27.17 3.19 11.42
N ASN A 56 27.01 4.24 12.23
CA ASN A 56 25.70 4.65 12.75
C ASN A 56 24.77 5.13 11.63
N GLY A 57 25.29 5.90 10.67
CA GLY A 57 24.54 6.35 9.51
C GLY A 57 24.05 5.21 8.63
N GLU A 58 24.90 4.23 8.34
CA GLU A 58 24.50 3.01 7.61
C GLU A 58 23.40 2.25 8.34
N LYS A 59 23.52 2.10 9.68
CA LYS A 59 22.49 1.45 10.50
C LYS A 59 21.17 2.20 10.45
N ALA A 60 21.19 3.52 10.56
CA ALA A 60 19.98 4.36 10.52
C ALA A 60 19.25 4.23 9.18
N ILE A 61 19.97 4.38 8.07
CA ILE A 61 19.43 4.19 6.71
C ILE A 61 18.84 2.78 6.55
N ASN A 62 19.55 1.74 7.00
CA ASN A 62 19.07 0.36 6.90
C ASN A 62 17.84 0.10 7.79
N SER A 63 17.64 0.89 8.84
CA SER A 63 16.52 0.77 9.77
C SER A 63 15.25 1.49 9.29
N VAL A 64 15.31 2.25 8.18
CA VAL A 64 14.09 2.77 7.54
C VAL A 64 13.19 1.58 7.17
N ASN A 65 12.03 1.52 7.81
CA ASN A 65 11.07 0.45 7.65
C ASN A 65 10.37 0.56 6.30
N VAL A 66 10.30 -0.54 5.55
CA VAL A 66 9.53 -0.63 4.31
C VAL A 66 8.34 -1.54 4.62
N PRO A 67 7.10 -1.01 4.72
CA PRO A 67 5.92 -1.83 5.00
C PRO A 67 5.69 -2.90 3.93
N ASP A 68 5.18 -4.05 4.35
CA ASP A 68 4.83 -5.16 3.45
C ASP A 68 3.56 -4.87 2.64
N THR A 69 2.66 -4.04 3.17
CA THR A 69 1.40 -3.66 2.53
C THR A 69 1.25 -2.15 2.40
N SER A 70 0.45 -1.75 1.41
CA SER A 70 0.06 -0.35 1.18
C SER A 70 -1.16 -0.04 2.03
N VAL A 71 -1.07 1.02 2.84
CA VAL A 71 -2.18 1.47 3.68
C VAL A 71 -3.33 1.96 2.80
N THR A 72 -3.02 2.64 1.70
CA THR A 72 -4.03 3.11 0.73
C THR A 72 -4.78 1.94 0.10
N LYS A 73 -4.07 0.90 -0.35
CA LYS A 73 -4.70 -0.29 -0.95
C LYS A 73 -5.52 -1.09 0.07
N ASP A 74 -5.00 -1.27 1.29
CA ASP A 74 -5.71 -2.00 2.34
C ASP A 74 -7.01 -1.30 2.73
N ALA A 75 -7.00 0.03 2.84
CA ALA A 75 -8.20 0.81 3.10
C ALA A 75 -9.25 0.66 1.96
N ALA A 76 -8.81 0.71 0.70
CA ALA A 76 -9.70 0.52 -0.45
C ALA A 76 -10.32 -0.89 -0.50
N LYS A 77 -9.52 -1.93 -0.25
CA LYS A 77 -10.01 -3.32 -0.20
C LYS A 77 -11.04 -3.53 0.92
N ASN A 78 -10.81 -2.92 2.08
CA ASN A 78 -11.77 -2.95 3.18
C ASN A 78 -13.09 -2.28 2.78
N ALA A 79 -13.06 -1.17 2.06
CA ALA A 79 -14.27 -0.51 1.58
C ALA A 79 -15.08 -1.40 0.60
N ILE A 80 -14.39 -2.10 -0.31
CA ILE A 80 -15.00 -3.12 -1.18
C ILE A 80 -15.67 -4.24 -0.37
N ASP A 81 -15.00 -4.76 0.66
CA ASP A 81 -15.58 -5.79 1.52
C ASP A 81 -16.82 -5.31 2.27
N GLN A 82 -16.85 -4.05 2.67
CA GLN A 82 -18.03 -3.47 3.33
C GLN A 82 -19.19 -3.28 2.34
N ALA A 83 -18.93 -2.80 1.12
CA ALA A 83 -19.96 -2.70 0.08
C ALA A 83 -20.55 -4.07 -0.26
N ALA A 84 -19.70 -5.10 -0.39
CA ALA A 84 -20.14 -6.48 -0.63
C ALA A 84 -21.04 -7.01 0.49
N LYS A 85 -20.63 -6.85 1.76
CA LYS A 85 -21.44 -7.26 2.92
C LYS A 85 -22.82 -6.57 2.92
N THR A 86 -22.87 -5.28 2.61
CA THR A 86 -24.14 -4.55 2.51
C THR A 86 -25.02 -5.11 1.38
N LYS A 87 -24.44 -5.40 0.22
CA LYS A 87 -25.19 -5.97 -0.91
C LYS A 87 -25.68 -7.40 -0.60
N ASP A 88 -24.85 -8.25 -0.02
CA ASP A 88 -25.21 -9.60 0.38
C ASP A 88 -26.35 -9.61 1.41
N ALA A 89 -26.32 -8.68 2.37
CA ALA A 89 -27.41 -8.53 3.34
C ALA A 89 -28.73 -8.11 2.67
N ALA A 90 -28.68 -7.24 1.66
CA ALA A 90 -29.87 -6.87 0.88
C ALA A 90 -30.40 -8.05 0.06
N ILE A 91 -29.51 -8.86 -0.53
CA ILE A 91 -29.88 -10.11 -1.24
C ILE A 91 -30.55 -11.08 -0.25
N ASP A 92 -29.99 -11.26 0.94
CA ASP A 92 -30.54 -12.17 1.95
C ASP A 92 -31.93 -11.76 2.43
N ALA A 93 -32.20 -10.47 2.55
CA ALA A 93 -33.48 -9.92 2.96
C ALA A 93 -34.57 -9.96 1.86
N SER A 94 -34.21 -10.28 0.62
CA SER A 94 -35.15 -10.33 -0.50
C SER A 94 -36.09 -11.56 -0.46
N ASN A 95 -37.15 -11.53 -1.26
CA ASN A 95 -38.11 -12.63 -1.42
C ASN A 95 -37.68 -13.67 -2.48
N LEU A 96 -36.43 -13.57 -2.97
CA LEU A 96 -35.86 -14.51 -3.94
C LEU A 96 -35.75 -15.93 -3.37
N THR A 97 -35.73 -16.90 -4.28
CA THR A 97 -35.40 -18.29 -3.96
C THR A 97 -33.95 -18.40 -3.49
N ALA A 98 -33.61 -19.52 -2.84
CA ALA A 98 -32.23 -19.77 -2.41
C ALA A 98 -31.27 -19.79 -3.60
N GLU A 99 -31.68 -20.40 -4.71
CA GLU A 99 -30.89 -20.52 -5.93
C GLU A 99 -30.61 -19.16 -6.59
N GLU A 100 -31.59 -18.27 -6.60
CA GLU A 100 -31.43 -16.89 -7.10
C GLU A 100 -30.52 -16.07 -6.19
N LYS A 101 -30.67 -16.17 -4.87
CA LYS A 101 -29.79 -15.50 -3.89
C LYS A 101 -28.34 -15.96 -4.05
N ASP A 102 -28.12 -17.27 -4.16
CA ASP A 102 -26.78 -17.85 -4.36
C ASP A 102 -26.15 -17.37 -5.68
N THR A 103 -26.95 -17.23 -6.73
CA THR A 103 -26.49 -16.70 -8.01
C THR A 103 -26.06 -15.25 -7.89
N LEU A 104 -26.86 -14.39 -7.22
CA LEU A 104 -26.49 -12.99 -7.00
C LEU A 104 -25.25 -12.84 -6.11
N LYS A 105 -25.13 -13.63 -5.04
CA LYS A 105 -23.94 -13.62 -4.17
C LYS A 105 -22.66 -14.03 -4.90
N LYS A 106 -22.76 -14.99 -5.84
CA LYS A 106 -21.64 -15.32 -6.73
C LYS A 106 -21.25 -14.14 -7.62
N THR A 107 -22.23 -13.39 -8.14
CA THR A 107 -21.96 -12.15 -8.89
C THR A 107 -21.28 -11.11 -8.01
N VAL A 108 -21.75 -10.89 -6.77
CA VAL A 108 -21.08 -9.99 -5.80
C VAL A 108 -19.63 -10.41 -5.56
N ALA A 109 -19.38 -11.69 -5.29
CA ALA A 109 -18.03 -12.21 -5.07
C ALA A 109 -17.13 -12.07 -6.31
N GLY A 110 -17.69 -12.14 -7.52
CA GLY A 110 -16.98 -11.86 -8.77
C GLY A 110 -16.56 -10.40 -8.88
N GLU A 111 -17.48 -9.46 -8.64
CA GLU A 111 -17.17 -8.03 -8.66
C GLU A 111 -16.17 -7.61 -7.57
N VAL A 112 -16.24 -8.22 -6.37
CA VAL A 112 -15.24 -8.03 -5.31
C VAL A 112 -13.84 -8.44 -5.79
N GLN A 113 -13.71 -9.61 -6.42
CA GLN A 113 -12.42 -10.08 -6.93
C GLN A 113 -11.88 -9.15 -8.02
N THR A 114 -12.73 -8.72 -8.95
CA THR A 114 -12.37 -7.77 -10.01
C THR A 114 -11.88 -6.44 -9.42
N ALA A 115 -12.62 -5.88 -8.46
CA ALA A 115 -12.27 -4.62 -7.80
C ALA A 115 -10.96 -4.72 -7.02
N LYS A 116 -10.76 -5.80 -6.25
CA LYS A 116 -9.52 -6.03 -5.49
C LYS A 116 -8.31 -6.20 -6.40
N ALA A 117 -8.46 -6.90 -7.53
CA ALA A 117 -7.40 -7.03 -8.53
C ALA A 117 -7.02 -5.67 -9.16
N ALA A 118 -8.01 -4.81 -9.44
CA ALA A 118 -7.77 -3.46 -9.93
C ALA A 118 -7.04 -2.59 -8.89
N ILE A 119 -7.42 -2.68 -7.61
CA ILE A 119 -6.73 -2.00 -6.50
C ILE A 119 -5.28 -2.48 -6.36
N ASP A 120 -5.04 -3.79 -6.51
CA ASP A 120 -3.69 -4.36 -6.44
C ASP A 120 -2.79 -3.89 -7.58
N ALA A 121 -3.34 -3.80 -8.80
CA ALA A 121 -2.64 -3.32 -9.99
C ALA A 121 -2.37 -1.81 -9.98
N ALA A 122 -3.16 -1.03 -9.23
CA ALA A 122 -2.99 0.41 -9.15
C ALA A 122 -1.63 0.79 -8.53
N THR A 123 -0.97 1.79 -9.11
CA THR A 123 0.38 2.21 -8.70
C THR A 123 0.40 3.56 -8.00
N LYS A 124 -0.70 4.33 -8.07
CA LYS A 124 -0.86 5.63 -7.42
C LYS A 124 -2.08 5.63 -6.52
N ASP A 125 -2.07 6.49 -5.51
CA ASP A 125 -3.21 6.66 -4.60
C ASP A 125 -4.51 7.03 -5.36
N THR A 126 -4.41 7.88 -6.38
CA THR A 126 -5.55 8.28 -7.21
C THR A 126 -6.16 7.09 -7.95
N ASP A 127 -5.30 6.20 -8.47
CA ASP A 127 -5.73 5.03 -9.25
C ASP A 127 -6.36 3.99 -8.31
N VAL A 128 -5.81 3.82 -7.10
CA VAL A 128 -6.42 3.00 -6.04
C VAL A 128 -7.82 3.53 -5.71
N LYS A 129 -7.96 4.85 -5.58
CA LYS A 129 -9.26 5.47 -5.26
C LYS A 129 -10.27 5.29 -6.39
N THR A 130 -9.85 5.45 -7.65
CA THR A 130 -10.70 5.16 -8.82
C THR A 130 -11.16 3.71 -8.82
N ALA A 131 -10.23 2.75 -8.65
CA ALA A 131 -10.56 1.33 -8.60
C ALA A 131 -11.53 0.98 -7.46
N GLN A 132 -11.35 1.60 -6.29
CA GLN A 132 -12.31 1.49 -5.18
C GLN A 132 -13.70 1.97 -5.60
N THR A 133 -13.81 3.20 -6.11
CA THR A 133 -15.10 3.80 -6.46
C THR A 133 -15.82 3.02 -7.57
N ASP A 134 -15.09 2.57 -8.59
CA ASP A 134 -15.65 1.76 -9.66
C ASP A 134 -16.13 0.39 -9.16
N GLY A 135 -15.35 -0.25 -8.28
CA GLY A 135 -15.73 -1.51 -7.65
C GLY A 135 -16.96 -1.40 -6.75
N GLU A 136 -17.02 -0.39 -5.89
CA GLU A 136 -18.20 -0.10 -5.06
C GLU A 136 -19.44 0.13 -5.93
N LYS A 137 -19.30 0.88 -7.02
CA LYS A 137 -20.39 1.13 -7.97
C LYS A 137 -20.85 -0.15 -8.66
N ALA A 138 -19.93 -1.00 -9.11
CA ALA A 138 -20.26 -2.28 -9.74
C ALA A 138 -21.07 -3.18 -8.79
N ILE A 139 -20.60 -3.34 -7.55
CA ILE A 139 -21.29 -4.11 -6.51
C ILE A 139 -22.67 -3.52 -6.22
N ASN A 140 -22.76 -2.20 -6.02
CA ASN A 140 -24.02 -1.54 -5.68
C ASN A 140 -25.06 -1.61 -6.81
N ASN A 141 -24.61 -1.65 -8.07
CA ASN A 141 -25.47 -1.76 -9.24
C ASN A 141 -26.00 -3.18 -9.49
N ILE A 142 -25.57 -4.19 -8.73
CA ILE A 142 -26.18 -5.53 -8.79
C ILE A 142 -27.63 -5.40 -8.34
N ASN A 143 -28.54 -5.65 -9.28
CA ASN A 143 -29.98 -5.56 -9.04
C ASN A 143 -30.46 -6.70 -8.14
N VAL A 144 -31.24 -6.37 -7.13
CA VAL A 144 -31.93 -7.33 -6.25
C VAL A 144 -33.43 -7.16 -6.50
N PRO A 145 -34.05 -8.03 -7.32
CA PRO A 145 -35.46 -7.93 -7.68
C PRO A 145 -36.43 -8.22 -6.52
#